data_AF-A0A7J8X764-F1
#
_entry.id   AF-A0A7J8X764-F1
#
_cell.length_a   1.000
_cell.length_b   1.000
_cell.length_c   1.000
_cell.angle_alpha   90.00
_cell.angle_beta   90.00
_cell.angle_gamma   90.00
#
_symmetry.space_group_name_H-M   'P 1'
#
loop_
_entity.id
_entity.type
_entity.pdbx_description
1 polymer ?
#
loop_
_entity_poly.entity_id
_entity_poly.type
_entity_poly.pdbx_seq_one_letter_code
_entity_poly.pdbx_strand_id
1 'polypeptide(L)'
;VRKAKVRIQAIDKQGNPLSNATITIQQNKPGFPIGCAINKNILTNTPYQKWFTSRFTVTTFENEMKWYSTEVSPGHEDYTSADALLSFAKQHNIAVRGHNVLWDDPKYQPGWLYSLSPAELSNAVHKRIVSVMSRYKGQLIAWDVVNENLHFWFFESKLGDQATPNFYRLAHAVDWSVPLFLNEYNTIEDSRDGAATPAKYLQKLRQIQGLTRNAKMGIGLESHFGTPNLAYMRASLDTLGATGLPIWLTELDVLSGPNQ
;
A
#
# COMPACT_ATOMS: atom_id res chain seq x y z
N VAL A 1 -0.39 -3.91 18.70
CA VAL A 1 1.00 -3.77 19.19
C VAL A 1 1.66 -5.14 19.19
N ARG A 2 2.71 -5.39 18.38
CA ARG A 2 3.51 -6.62 18.50
C ARG A 2 4.16 -6.63 19.88
N LYS A 3 3.84 -7.62 20.71
CA LYS A 3 4.43 -7.78 22.05
C LYS A 3 5.57 -8.79 21.95
N ALA A 4 6.74 -8.43 22.44
CA ALA A 4 7.83 -9.37 22.69
C ALA A 4 8.00 -9.54 24.20
N LYS A 5 8.23 -10.77 24.67
CA LYS A 5 8.67 -10.99 26.04
C LYS A 5 10.15 -10.65 26.08
N VAL A 6 10.49 -9.57 26.78
CA VAL A 6 11.89 -9.17 27.02
C VAL A 6 12.22 -9.49 28.47
N ARG A 7 13.36 -10.13 28.72
CA ARG A 7 13.94 -10.28 30.05
C ARG A 7 15.11 -9.31 30.18
N ILE A 8 15.06 -8.44 31.18
CA ILE A 8 16.14 -7.48 31.48
C ILE A 8 16.72 -7.85 32.84
N GLN A 9 18.04 -7.95 32.93
CA GLN A 9 18.77 -8.21 34.17
C GLN A 9 19.86 -7.15 34.32
N ALA A 10 19.87 -6.42 35.44
CA ALA A 10 20.95 -5.52 35.79
C ALA A 10 22.04 -6.31 36.51
N ILE A 11 23.30 -6.17 36.07
CA ILE A 11 24.46 -6.86 36.65
C ILE A 11 25.59 -5.87 36.96
N ASP A 12 26.43 -6.17 37.95
CA ASP A 12 27.64 -5.43 38.26
C ASP A 12 28.79 -5.76 37.27
N LYS A 13 29.98 -5.17 37.48
CA LYS A 13 31.17 -5.42 36.65
C LYS A 13 31.70 -6.85 36.75
N GLN A 14 31.29 -7.59 37.78
CA GLN A 14 31.70 -8.95 38.10
C GLN A 14 30.66 -9.97 37.61
N GLY A 15 29.54 -9.51 37.03
CA GLY A 15 28.45 -10.35 36.52
C GLY A 15 27.41 -10.73 37.57
N ASN A 16 27.45 -10.18 38.78
CA ASN A 16 26.46 -10.47 39.81
C ASN A 16 25.18 -9.64 39.61
N PRO A 17 23.99 -10.20 39.87
CA PRO A 17 22.74 -9.46 39.78
C PRO A 17 22.68 -8.28 40.76
N LEU A 18 22.31 -7.11 40.27
CA LEU A 18 22.05 -5.92 41.10
C LEU A 18 20.65 -5.99 41.69
N SER A 19 20.56 -6.12 43.02
CA SER A 19 19.29 -6.00 43.75
C SER A 19 18.76 -4.57 43.73
N ASN A 20 17.44 -4.39 43.61
CA ASN A 20 16.75 -3.09 43.68
C ASN A 20 17.15 -2.08 42.59
N ALA A 21 17.61 -2.54 41.42
CA ALA A 21 17.87 -1.65 40.29
C ALA A 21 16.56 -1.08 39.71
N THR A 22 16.52 0.25 39.50
CA THR A 22 15.44 0.91 38.75
C THR A 22 15.74 0.87 37.26
N ILE A 23 14.83 0.30 36.47
CA ILE A 23 14.93 0.22 35.01
C ILE A 23 13.84 1.09 34.39
N THR A 24 14.22 2.04 33.53
CA THR A 24 13.30 2.83 32.71
C THR A 24 13.44 2.42 31.25
N ILE A 25 12.33 2.10 30.59
CA ILE A 25 12.30 1.78 29.16
C ILE A 25 11.52 2.87 28.44
N GLN A 26 12.15 3.50 27.45
CA GLN A 26 11.51 4.48 26.58
C GLN A 26 11.53 3.97 25.14
N GLN A 27 10.36 3.86 24.51
CA GLN A 27 10.27 3.53 23.09
C GLN A 27 10.56 4.79 22.27
N ASN A 28 11.75 4.85 21.66
CA ASN A 28 12.18 6.02 20.89
C ASN A 28 11.73 6.00 19.42
N LYS A 29 11.42 4.82 18.88
CA LYS A 29 10.91 4.65 17.51
C LYS A 29 10.02 3.41 17.38
N PRO A 30 8.99 3.43 16.52
CA PRO A 30 8.24 2.23 16.19
C PRO A 30 9.11 1.27 15.35
N GLY A 31 8.82 -0.02 15.42
CA GLY A 31 9.49 -1.04 14.60
C GLY A 31 8.94 -1.16 13.17
N PHE A 32 7.96 -0.34 12.81
CA PHE A 32 7.30 -0.30 11.51
C PHE A 32 6.82 1.14 11.25
N PRO A 33 6.62 1.54 9.98
CA PRO A 33 6.19 2.89 9.66
C PRO A 33 4.75 3.13 10.12
N ILE A 34 4.49 4.33 10.65
CA ILE A 34 3.15 4.82 10.95
C ILE A 34 2.91 6.01 10.03
N GLY A 35 1.85 5.91 9.23
CA GLY A 35 1.51 6.89 8.23
C GLY A 35 0.04 7.28 8.23
N CYS A 36 -0.28 8.28 7.42
CA CYS A 36 -1.63 8.77 7.18
C CYS A 36 -1.70 9.27 5.74
N ALA A 37 -2.82 9.00 5.07
CA ALA A 37 -3.08 9.53 3.73
C ALA A 37 -3.20 11.05 3.77
N ILE A 38 -2.76 11.71 2.70
CA ILE A 38 -2.92 13.15 2.51
C ILE A 38 -3.50 13.44 1.13
N ASN A 39 -4.15 14.59 1.00
CA ASN A 39 -4.59 15.14 -0.27
C ASN A 39 -4.04 16.55 -0.48
N LYS A 40 -4.24 17.09 -1.68
CA LYS A 40 -3.74 18.41 -2.10
C LYS A 40 -4.11 19.57 -1.17
N ASN A 41 -5.14 19.46 -0.34
CA ASN A 41 -5.51 20.52 0.60
C ASN A 41 -4.42 20.80 1.64
N ILE A 42 -3.52 19.84 1.90
CA ILE A 42 -2.37 20.04 2.79
C ILE A 42 -1.42 21.11 2.25
N LEU A 43 -1.35 21.33 0.93
CA LEU A 43 -0.38 22.24 0.30
C LEU A 43 -0.61 23.71 0.69
N THR A 44 -1.84 24.09 1.03
CA THR A 44 -2.21 25.47 1.39
C THR A 44 -2.70 25.61 2.83
N ASN A 45 -2.84 24.51 3.57
CA ASN A 45 -3.39 24.49 4.93
C ASN A 45 -2.31 24.30 6.00
N THR A 46 -1.77 25.40 6.53
CA THR A 46 -0.72 25.38 7.56
C THR A 46 -1.10 24.58 8.82
N PRO A 47 -2.32 24.71 9.40
CA PRO A 47 -2.76 23.82 10.49
C PRO A 47 -2.67 22.33 10.13
N TYR A 48 -3.10 21.94 8.93
CA TYR A 48 -3.02 20.55 8.47
C TYR A 48 -1.56 20.09 8.34
N GLN A 49 -0.70 20.88 7.72
CA GLN A 49 0.74 20.58 7.61
C GLN A 49 1.37 20.32 8.97
N LYS A 50 1.15 21.22 9.94
CA LYS A 50 1.70 21.09 11.30
C LYS A 50 1.17 19.86 12.03
N TRP A 51 -0.13 19.60 11.91
CA TRP A 51 -0.75 18.43 12.54
C TRP A 51 -0.17 17.12 11.98
N PHE A 52 -0.05 17.03 10.66
CA PHE A 52 0.42 15.84 9.96
C PHE A 52 1.92 15.58 10.20
N THR A 53 2.77 16.58 9.95
CA THR A 53 4.24 16.45 10.01
C THR A 53 4.78 16.20 11.42
N SER A 54 4.00 16.52 12.46
CA SER A 54 4.36 16.20 13.85
C SER A 54 4.02 14.76 14.28
N ARG A 55 3.33 13.98 13.44
CA ARG A 55 2.80 12.65 13.79
C ARG A 55 3.26 11.53 12.89
N PHE A 56 3.43 11.81 11.60
CA PHE A 56 3.60 10.77 10.60
C PHE A 56 4.94 10.88 9.88
N THR A 57 5.51 9.72 9.58
CA THR A 57 6.79 9.59 8.86
C THR A 57 6.62 8.95 7.49
N VAL A 58 5.41 8.45 7.20
CA VAL A 58 5.03 7.84 5.92
C VAL A 58 3.67 8.37 5.49
N THR A 59 3.45 8.47 4.19
CA THR A 59 2.18 8.90 3.61
C THR A 59 1.85 8.15 2.33
N THR A 60 0.61 8.29 1.91
CA THR A 60 0.10 7.95 0.58
C THR A 60 -0.77 9.11 0.10
N PHE A 61 -0.92 9.29 -1.20
CA PHE A 61 -1.77 10.35 -1.75
C PHE A 61 -3.16 9.77 -2.02
N GLU A 62 -4.21 10.42 -1.51
CA GLU A 62 -5.59 9.89 -1.58
C GLU A 62 -6.05 9.68 -3.02
N ASN A 63 -5.74 10.63 -3.91
CA ASN A 63 -6.23 10.61 -5.29
C ASN A 63 -5.18 11.03 -6.33
N GLU A 64 -4.20 11.83 -5.93
CA GLU A 64 -3.38 12.62 -6.84
C GLU A 64 -2.47 11.78 -7.74
N MET A 65 -2.21 10.52 -7.38
CA MET A 65 -1.48 9.57 -8.23
C MET A 65 -2.39 8.60 -9.01
N LYS A 66 -3.70 8.56 -8.76
CA LYS A 66 -4.63 7.63 -9.44
C LYS A 66 -4.80 7.99 -10.92
N TRP A 67 -5.09 6.99 -11.75
CA TRP A 67 -5.08 7.17 -13.21
C TRP A 67 -6.11 8.21 -13.67
N TYR A 68 -7.33 8.16 -13.14
CA TYR A 68 -8.36 9.16 -13.44
C TYR A 68 -8.00 10.60 -13.04
N SER A 69 -7.07 10.79 -12.10
CA SER A 69 -6.62 12.13 -11.69
C SER A 69 -5.47 12.65 -12.54
N THR A 70 -4.68 11.74 -13.13
CA THR A 70 -3.43 12.06 -13.80
C THR A 70 -3.49 11.95 -15.31
N GLU A 71 -4.52 11.34 -15.89
CA GLU A 71 -4.72 11.25 -17.35
C GLU A 71 -6.22 11.26 -17.71
N VAL A 72 -6.87 12.41 -17.51
CA VAL A 72 -8.31 12.59 -17.76
C VAL A 72 -8.66 12.38 -19.24
N SER A 73 -7.77 12.75 -20.15
CA SER A 73 -7.87 12.50 -21.59
C SER A 73 -6.63 11.76 -22.12
N PRO A 74 -6.78 10.90 -23.15
CA PRO A 74 -5.69 10.03 -23.59
C PRO A 74 -4.45 10.83 -23.99
N GLY A 75 -3.30 10.50 -23.40
CA GLY A 75 -2.01 11.13 -23.69
C GLY A 75 -1.79 12.52 -23.08
N HIS A 76 -2.75 13.04 -22.31
CA HIS A 76 -2.63 14.31 -21.61
C HIS A 76 -2.45 14.07 -20.11
N GLU A 77 -1.20 13.88 -19.70
CA GLU A 77 -0.86 13.64 -18.31
C GLU A 77 -0.70 14.94 -17.51
N ASP A 78 -1.29 14.99 -16.31
CA ASP A 78 -1.11 16.06 -15.33
C ASP A 78 -0.73 15.48 -13.97
N TYR A 79 0.54 15.66 -13.60
CA TYR A 79 1.10 15.24 -12.30
C TYR A 79 1.29 16.41 -11.33
N THR A 80 0.80 17.61 -11.64
CA THR A 80 1.07 18.84 -10.88
C THR A 80 0.77 18.70 -9.40
N SER A 81 -0.39 18.12 -9.05
CA SER A 81 -0.78 17.94 -7.64
C SER A 81 0.08 16.87 -6.93
N ALA A 82 0.36 15.75 -7.60
CA ALA A 82 1.19 14.68 -7.04
C ALA A 82 2.64 15.12 -6.84
N ASP A 83 3.20 15.90 -7.76
CA ASP A 83 4.56 16.43 -7.66
C ASP A 83 4.70 17.45 -6.52
N ALA A 84 3.69 18.29 -6.33
CA ALA A 84 3.64 19.23 -5.22
C ALA A 84 3.56 18.49 -3.87
N LEU A 85 2.72 17.45 -3.77
CA LEU A 85 2.63 16.61 -2.58
C LEU A 85 3.92 15.84 -2.29
N LEU A 86 4.60 15.32 -3.32
CA LEU A 86 5.89 14.65 -3.17
C LEU A 86 6.96 15.63 -2.70
N SER A 87 6.96 16.86 -3.22
CA SER A 87 7.88 17.92 -2.79
C SER A 87 7.65 18.29 -1.32
N PHE A 88 6.38 18.44 -0.90
CA PHE A 88 6.01 18.63 0.49
C PHE A 88 6.49 17.47 1.39
N ALA A 89 6.24 16.22 0.99
CA ALA A 89 6.67 15.05 1.76
C ALA A 89 8.19 15.02 1.93
N LYS A 90 8.95 15.27 0.87
CA LYS A 90 10.42 15.35 0.91
C LYS A 90 10.93 16.46 1.84
N GLN A 91 10.34 17.65 1.78
CA GLN A 91 10.71 18.78 2.64
C GLN A 91 10.60 18.42 4.13
N HIS A 92 9.66 17.54 4.47
CA HIS A 92 9.41 17.09 5.84
C HIS A 92 10.01 15.72 6.18
N ASN A 93 10.85 15.14 5.32
CA ASN A 93 11.43 13.80 5.48
C ASN A 93 10.38 12.69 5.66
N ILE A 94 9.26 12.82 4.95
CA ILE A 94 8.15 11.87 4.96
C ILE A 94 8.26 10.98 3.73
N ALA A 95 8.32 9.67 3.94
CA ALA A 95 8.37 8.71 2.87
C ALA A 95 6.99 8.51 2.23
N VAL A 96 6.94 8.19 0.94
CA VAL A 96 5.68 8.09 0.18
C VAL A 96 5.49 6.67 -0.37
N ARG A 97 4.32 6.08 -0.13
CA ARG A 97 3.81 4.90 -0.85
C ARG A 97 3.07 5.40 -2.09
N GLY A 98 3.40 4.86 -3.27
CA GLY A 98 2.69 5.18 -4.50
C GLY A 98 1.38 4.42 -4.58
N HIS A 99 0.25 5.14 -4.54
CA HIS A 99 -1.09 4.58 -4.62
C HIS A 99 -1.91 5.34 -5.68
N ASN A 100 -2.34 4.70 -6.76
CA ASN A 100 -1.95 3.39 -7.27
C ASN A 100 -1.63 3.50 -8.77
N VAL A 101 -0.96 2.49 -9.32
CA VAL A 101 -0.60 2.49 -10.75
C VAL A 101 -1.84 2.15 -11.57
N LEU A 102 -2.48 1.02 -11.25
CA LEU A 102 -3.73 0.54 -11.81
C LEU A 102 -4.71 0.24 -10.66
N TRP A 103 -5.94 0.69 -10.80
CA TRP A 103 -7.06 0.24 -9.96
C TRP A 103 -7.96 -0.60 -10.83
N ASP A 104 -8.39 -1.79 -10.40
CA ASP A 104 -9.16 -2.70 -11.26
C ASP A 104 -10.68 -2.48 -11.19
N ASP A 105 -11.17 -1.66 -10.25
CA ASP A 105 -12.58 -1.26 -10.19
C ASP A 105 -12.95 -0.43 -11.44
N PRO A 106 -13.92 -0.88 -12.27
CA PRO A 106 -14.39 -0.11 -13.42
C PRO A 106 -14.79 1.33 -13.06
N LYS A 107 -15.40 1.55 -11.90
CA LYS A 107 -15.89 2.87 -11.47
C LYS A 107 -14.80 3.94 -11.48
N TYR A 108 -13.54 3.54 -11.27
CA TYR A 108 -12.41 4.46 -11.16
C TYR A 108 -11.49 4.46 -12.40
N GLN A 109 -11.95 3.90 -13.52
CA GLN A 109 -11.22 4.01 -14.79
C GLN A 109 -11.46 5.37 -15.47
N PRO A 110 -10.43 5.98 -16.10
CA PRO A 110 -10.66 7.02 -17.08
C PRO A 110 -11.69 6.59 -18.14
N GLY A 111 -12.70 7.43 -18.40
CA GLY A 111 -13.83 7.08 -19.28
C GLY A 111 -13.41 6.67 -20.70
N TRP A 112 -12.29 7.21 -21.20
CA TRP A 112 -11.77 6.90 -22.53
C TRP A 112 -11.19 5.47 -22.66
N LEU A 113 -10.92 4.76 -21.56
CA LEU A 113 -10.45 3.37 -21.59
C LEU A 113 -11.55 2.38 -22.02
N TYR A 114 -12.83 2.75 -21.88
CA TYR A 114 -13.94 1.84 -22.13
C TYR A 114 -14.14 1.49 -23.59
N SER A 115 -13.86 2.43 -24.50
CA SER A 115 -14.04 2.27 -25.94
C SER A 115 -12.83 1.64 -26.66
N LEU A 116 -11.74 1.37 -25.93
CA LEU A 116 -10.52 0.84 -26.53
C LEU A 116 -10.66 -0.64 -26.89
N SER A 117 -10.10 -1.02 -28.02
CA SER A 117 -9.83 -2.43 -28.33
C SER A 117 -8.82 -3.03 -27.34
N PRO A 118 -8.72 -4.36 -27.21
CA PRO A 118 -7.72 -5.00 -26.35
C PRO A 118 -6.28 -4.54 -26.64
N ALA A 119 -5.91 -4.35 -27.91
CA ALA A 119 -4.57 -3.89 -28.28
C ALA A 119 -4.30 -2.44 -27.83
N GLU A 120 -5.28 -1.55 -28.01
CA GLU A 120 -5.18 -0.16 -27.57
C GLU A 120 -5.15 -0.05 -26.04
N LEU A 121 -5.98 -0.83 -25.35
CA LEU A 121 -5.98 -0.89 -23.88
C LEU A 121 -4.65 -1.44 -23.36
N SER A 122 -4.10 -2.49 -23.97
CA SER A 122 -2.78 -3.01 -23.60
C SER A 122 -1.69 -1.93 -23.75
N ASN A 123 -1.76 -1.12 -24.81
CA ASN A 123 -0.82 -0.02 -25.03
C ASN A 123 -1.02 1.11 -23.99
N ALA A 124 -2.27 1.45 -23.66
CA ALA A 124 -2.59 2.44 -22.65
C ALA A 124 -2.08 2.02 -21.26
N VAL A 125 -2.31 0.76 -20.86
CA VAL A 125 -1.81 0.21 -19.59
C VAL A 125 -0.28 0.20 -19.55
N HIS A 126 0.38 -0.19 -20.64
CA HIS A 126 1.84 -0.14 -20.73
C HIS A 126 2.36 1.29 -20.54
N LYS A 127 1.80 2.27 -21.25
CA LYS A 127 2.16 3.69 -21.11
C LYS A 127 1.94 4.20 -19.69
N ARG A 128 0.80 3.86 -19.08
CA ARG A 128 0.47 4.21 -17.70
C ARG A 128 1.51 3.72 -16.72
N ILE A 129 1.81 2.42 -16.73
CA ILE A 129 2.80 1.81 -15.83
C ILE A 129 4.16 2.49 -16.01
N VAL A 130 4.61 2.65 -17.26
CA VAL A 130 5.91 3.26 -17.55
C VAL A 130 5.95 4.73 -17.10
N SER A 131 4.93 5.53 -17.40
CA SER A 131 4.96 6.97 -17.12
C SER A 131 4.99 7.26 -15.62
N VAL A 132 3.98 6.81 -14.87
CA VAL A 132 3.85 7.14 -13.45
C VAL A 132 4.99 6.54 -12.63
N MET A 133 5.40 5.30 -12.92
CA MET A 133 6.48 4.66 -12.17
C MET A 133 7.85 5.24 -12.52
N SER A 134 8.13 5.56 -13.78
CA SER A 134 9.41 6.18 -14.16
C SER A 134 9.54 7.58 -13.56
N ARG A 135 8.43 8.34 -13.50
CA ARG A 135 8.41 9.68 -12.91
C ARG A 135 8.85 9.67 -11.44
N TYR A 136 8.37 8.70 -10.66
CA TYR A 136 8.59 8.65 -9.21
C TYR A 136 9.61 7.61 -8.76
N LYS A 137 10.28 6.93 -9.70
CA LYS A 137 11.35 5.96 -9.43
C LYS A 137 12.41 6.55 -8.50
N GLY A 138 12.77 5.79 -7.46
CA GLY A 138 13.76 6.20 -6.46
C GLY A 138 13.29 7.28 -5.49
N GLN A 139 12.02 7.68 -5.53
CA GLN A 139 11.45 8.72 -4.66
C GLN A 139 10.34 8.18 -3.74
N LEU A 140 9.86 6.97 -4.00
CA LEU A 140 8.84 6.27 -3.21
C LEU A 140 9.45 5.07 -2.49
N ILE A 141 8.77 4.56 -1.47
CA ILE A 141 9.21 3.38 -0.70
C ILE A 141 8.51 2.07 -1.08
N ALA A 142 7.41 2.16 -1.84
CA ALA A 142 6.58 1.04 -2.26
C ALA A 142 5.60 1.49 -3.36
N TRP A 143 5.09 0.54 -4.13
CA TRP A 143 4.03 0.76 -5.12
C TRP A 143 2.85 -0.18 -4.90
N ASP A 144 1.64 0.35 -4.90
CA ASP A 144 0.42 -0.38 -5.24
C ASP A 144 0.32 -0.50 -6.75
N VAL A 145 0.73 -1.65 -7.29
CA VAL A 145 0.74 -1.86 -8.75
C VAL A 145 -0.68 -2.08 -9.25
N VAL A 146 -1.43 -2.96 -8.58
CA VAL A 146 -2.84 -3.22 -8.86
C VAL A 146 -3.62 -3.13 -7.55
N ASN A 147 -4.67 -2.32 -7.56
CA ASN A 147 -5.65 -2.18 -6.48
C ASN A 147 -6.91 -2.99 -6.81
N GLU A 148 -7.41 -3.76 -5.86
CA GLU A 148 -8.74 -4.41 -5.86
C GLU A 148 -9.00 -5.47 -6.95
N ASN A 149 -7.96 -6.18 -7.41
CA ASN A 149 -8.06 -7.25 -8.43
C ASN A 149 -8.50 -8.63 -7.86
N LEU A 150 -8.99 -8.72 -6.63
CA LEU A 150 -9.78 -9.88 -6.16
C LEU A 150 -11.28 -9.63 -6.30
N HIS A 151 -11.71 -8.38 -6.09
CA HIS A 151 -13.11 -7.97 -6.26
C HIS A 151 -13.45 -7.67 -7.71
N PHE A 152 -12.51 -7.08 -8.44
CA PHE A 152 -12.70 -6.66 -9.82
C PHE A 152 -11.75 -7.40 -10.76
N TRP A 153 -12.04 -7.27 -12.05
CA TRP A 153 -11.39 -8.00 -13.12
C TRP A 153 -11.41 -7.19 -14.43
N PHE A 154 -11.39 -5.85 -14.36
CA PHE A 154 -11.55 -4.98 -15.53
C PHE A 154 -10.48 -5.25 -16.58
N PHE A 155 -9.21 -5.27 -16.19
CA PHE A 155 -8.13 -5.48 -17.15
C PHE A 155 -8.08 -6.94 -17.64
N GLU A 156 -8.21 -7.92 -16.73
CA GLU A 156 -8.18 -9.34 -17.08
C GLU A 156 -9.37 -9.74 -17.99
N SER A 157 -10.54 -9.13 -17.82
CA SER A 157 -11.71 -9.36 -18.69
C SER A 157 -11.48 -8.99 -20.16
N LYS A 158 -10.55 -8.06 -20.43
CA LYS A 158 -10.26 -7.53 -21.77
C LYS A 158 -8.93 -8.02 -22.34
N LEU A 159 -7.94 -8.25 -21.48
CA LEU A 159 -6.57 -8.56 -21.84
C LEU A 159 -6.19 -10.02 -21.54
N GLY A 160 -7.06 -10.76 -20.85
CA GLY A 160 -6.88 -12.15 -20.45
C GLY A 160 -6.14 -12.34 -19.12
N ASP A 161 -6.14 -13.58 -18.62
CA ASP A 161 -5.65 -13.94 -17.28
C ASP A 161 -4.17 -13.63 -17.02
N GLN A 162 -3.37 -13.45 -18.07
CA GLN A 162 -1.94 -13.11 -17.96
C GLN A 162 -1.70 -11.60 -17.86
N ALA A 163 -2.75 -10.76 -17.89
CA ALA A 163 -2.61 -9.31 -17.80
C ALA A 163 -1.92 -8.89 -16.50
N THR A 164 -2.46 -9.29 -15.34
CA THR A 164 -1.92 -8.90 -14.04
C THR A 164 -0.48 -9.37 -13.83
N PRO A 165 -0.10 -10.65 -14.03
CA PRO A 165 1.30 -11.06 -13.95
C PRO A 165 2.23 -10.25 -14.88
N ASN A 166 1.78 -9.87 -16.08
CA ASN A 166 2.55 -9.02 -17.00
C ASN A 166 2.68 -7.58 -16.50
N PHE A 167 1.68 -7.02 -15.83
CA PHE A 167 1.75 -5.68 -15.22
C PHE A 167 2.84 -5.63 -14.15
N TYR A 168 2.88 -6.62 -13.25
CA TYR A 168 3.93 -6.69 -12.23
C TYR A 168 5.31 -6.92 -12.84
N ARG A 169 5.41 -7.70 -13.92
CA ARG A 169 6.68 -7.90 -14.64
C ARG A 169 7.19 -6.59 -15.22
N LEU A 170 6.31 -5.80 -15.83
CA LEU A 170 6.65 -4.47 -16.35
C LEU A 170 7.00 -3.49 -15.23
N ALA A 171 6.18 -3.44 -14.17
CA ALA A 171 6.40 -2.60 -13.00
C ALA A 171 7.77 -2.86 -12.36
N HIS A 172 8.14 -4.13 -12.19
CA HIS A 172 9.45 -4.54 -11.68
C HIS A 172 10.60 -4.11 -12.62
N ALA A 173 10.41 -4.19 -13.94
CA ALA A 173 11.41 -3.73 -14.90
C ALA A 173 11.61 -2.20 -14.84
N VAL A 174 10.55 -1.44 -14.57
CA VAL A 174 10.62 0.02 -14.41
C VAL A 174 11.28 0.39 -13.09
N ASP A 175 10.80 -0.14 -11.95
CA ASP A 175 11.39 0.08 -10.62
C ASP A 175 11.55 -1.24 -9.84
N TRP A 176 12.77 -1.79 -9.92
CA TRP A 176 13.14 -3.00 -9.19
C TRP A 176 13.54 -2.74 -7.73
N SER A 177 13.71 -1.48 -7.34
CA SER A 177 14.38 -1.11 -6.09
C SER A 177 13.45 -1.23 -4.87
N VAL A 178 12.15 -1.06 -5.09
CA VAL A 178 11.11 -1.03 -4.05
C VAL A 178 10.16 -2.25 -4.13
N PRO A 179 9.48 -2.60 -3.03
CA PRO A 179 8.44 -3.62 -3.04
C PRO A 179 7.19 -3.20 -3.86
N LEU A 180 6.65 -4.17 -4.59
CA LEU A 180 5.41 -4.09 -5.36
C LEU A 180 4.29 -4.81 -4.61
N PHE A 181 3.18 -4.11 -4.38
CA PHE A 181 2.04 -4.58 -3.61
C PHE A 181 0.86 -4.90 -4.51
N LEU A 182 0.12 -5.93 -4.10
CA LEU A 182 -1.31 -6.08 -4.39
C LEU A 182 -2.04 -5.45 -3.19
N ASN A 183 -2.96 -4.54 -3.42
CA ASN A 183 -3.72 -3.88 -2.36
C ASN A 183 -5.20 -4.23 -2.50
N GLU A 184 -5.83 -4.60 -1.40
CA GLU A 184 -7.17 -5.17 -1.41
C GLU A 184 -7.89 -4.93 -0.09
N TYR A 185 -9.19 -4.65 -0.16
CA TYR A 185 -10.08 -4.55 1.00
C TYR A 185 -10.74 -5.89 1.35
N ASN A 186 -11.43 -5.93 2.48
CA ASN A 186 -12.16 -7.08 3.03
C ASN A 186 -11.38 -8.38 3.26
N THR A 187 -10.09 -8.43 2.93
CA THR A 187 -9.25 -9.61 3.14
C THR A 187 -9.13 -9.97 4.62
N ILE A 188 -9.13 -8.98 5.51
CA ILE A 188 -9.09 -9.13 6.96
C ILE A 188 -10.28 -8.48 7.68
N GLU A 189 -11.10 -7.72 6.97
CA GLU A 189 -12.15 -6.85 7.51
C GLU A 189 -13.49 -7.57 7.63
N ASP A 190 -13.86 -8.38 6.64
CA ASP A 190 -15.13 -9.11 6.63
C ASP A 190 -14.94 -10.58 6.23
N SER A 191 -15.12 -11.49 7.21
CA SER A 191 -15.05 -12.94 6.97
C SER A 191 -16.15 -13.50 6.08
N ARG A 192 -17.19 -12.71 5.79
CA ARG A 192 -18.30 -13.08 4.90
C ARG A 192 -18.00 -12.74 3.45
N ASP A 193 -16.98 -11.91 3.19
CA ASP A 193 -16.59 -11.58 1.84
C ASP A 193 -15.84 -12.74 1.19
N GLY A 194 -16.57 -13.46 0.33
CA GLY A 194 -16.02 -14.59 -0.40
C GLY A 194 -15.07 -14.19 -1.54
N ALA A 195 -15.03 -12.92 -1.98
CA ALA A 195 -14.20 -12.49 -3.09
C ALA A 195 -12.73 -12.37 -2.67
N ALA A 196 -12.47 -11.78 -1.51
CA ALA A 196 -11.12 -11.43 -1.06
C ALA A 196 -10.57 -12.27 0.11
N THR A 197 -11.04 -13.51 0.30
CA THR A 197 -10.51 -14.39 1.37
C THR A 197 -8.96 -14.49 1.34
N PRO A 198 -8.27 -14.69 2.47
CA PRO A 198 -6.81 -14.86 2.50
C PRO A 198 -6.29 -15.94 1.54
N ALA A 199 -7.05 -17.02 1.34
CA ALA A 199 -6.70 -18.08 0.40
C ALA A 199 -6.70 -17.60 -1.07
N LYS A 200 -7.72 -16.82 -1.46
CA LYS A 200 -7.82 -16.22 -2.80
C LYS A 200 -6.75 -15.14 -3.01
N TYR A 201 -6.47 -14.34 -2.00
CA TYR A 201 -5.34 -13.41 -2.02
C TYR A 201 -4.03 -14.13 -2.30
N LEU A 202 -3.73 -15.20 -1.55
CA LEU A 202 -2.52 -15.99 -1.77
C LEU A 202 -2.49 -16.67 -3.14
N GLN A 203 -3.66 -17.06 -3.69
CA GLN A 203 -3.75 -17.59 -5.04
C GLN A 203 -3.37 -16.54 -6.08
N LYS A 204 -3.96 -15.34 -6.01
CA LYS A 204 -3.65 -14.23 -6.94
C LYS A 204 -2.19 -13.81 -6.82
N LEU A 205 -1.67 -13.71 -5.60
CA LEU A 205 -0.26 -13.42 -5.35
C LEU A 205 0.69 -14.46 -5.97
N ARG A 206 0.38 -15.76 -5.86
CA ARG A 206 1.16 -16.83 -6.52
C ARG A 206 1.11 -16.72 -8.04
N GLN A 207 -0.03 -16.36 -8.63
CA GLN A 207 -0.16 -16.13 -10.07
C GLN A 207 0.77 -14.99 -10.52
N ILE A 208 0.78 -13.88 -9.79
CA ILE A 208 1.66 -12.73 -10.03
C ILE A 208 3.14 -13.16 -9.95
N GLN A 209 3.53 -13.83 -8.87
CA GLN A 209 4.91 -14.29 -8.65
C GLN A 209 5.40 -15.29 -9.71
N GLY A 210 4.49 -15.96 -10.42
CA GLY A 210 4.81 -16.86 -11.53
C GLY A 210 5.67 -16.20 -12.62
N LEU A 211 5.44 -14.91 -12.90
CA LEU A 211 6.21 -14.13 -13.89
C LEU A 211 7.16 -13.10 -13.28
N THR A 212 7.22 -13.00 -11.94
CA THR A 212 8.00 -11.97 -11.22
C THR A 212 8.82 -12.52 -10.06
N ARG A 213 9.41 -13.71 -10.22
CA ARG A 213 10.12 -14.44 -9.15
C ARG A 213 11.19 -13.64 -8.39
N ASN A 214 11.82 -12.65 -9.04
CA ASN A 214 12.87 -11.82 -8.43
C ASN A 214 12.36 -10.47 -7.90
N ALA A 215 11.08 -10.17 -8.08
CA ALA A 215 10.50 -8.92 -7.60
C ALA A 215 10.35 -8.95 -6.08
N LYS A 216 10.64 -7.82 -5.43
CA LYS A 216 10.26 -7.60 -4.05
C LYS A 216 8.74 -7.46 -4.01
N MET A 217 8.05 -8.37 -3.36
CA MET A 217 6.58 -8.36 -3.27
C MET A 217 6.14 -7.98 -1.85
N GLY A 218 4.95 -7.40 -1.75
CA GLY A 218 4.30 -7.09 -0.49
C GLY A 218 2.79 -7.34 -0.53
N ILE A 219 2.21 -7.49 0.65
CA ILE A 219 0.77 -7.71 0.85
C ILE A 219 0.16 -6.42 1.41
N GLY A 220 -0.73 -5.79 0.65
CA GLY A 220 -1.48 -4.58 1.05
C GLY A 220 -2.89 -4.97 1.46
N LEU A 221 -3.31 -4.52 2.64
CA LEU A 221 -4.62 -4.79 3.23
C LEU A 221 -5.22 -3.45 3.59
N GLU A 222 -6.26 -3.01 2.88
CA GLU A 222 -6.81 -1.66 3.02
C GLU A 222 -7.24 -1.38 4.46
N SER A 223 -7.84 -2.37 5.13
CA SER A 223 -8.16 -2.31 6.55
C SER A 223 -9.28 -1.32 6.88
N HIS A 224 -10.28 -1.20 6.00
CA HIS A 224 -11.50 -0.44 6.23
C HIS A 224 -12.47 -1.21 7.14
N PHE A 225 -12.48 -0.91 8.44
CA PHE A 225 -13.28 -1.69 9.39
C PHE A 225 -14.61 -1.03 9.74
N GLY A 226 -15.65 -1.85 9.82
CA GLY A 226 -16.80 -1.57 10.69
C GLY A 226 -16.43 -1.86 12.15
N THR A 227 -16.96 -2.95 12.70
CA THR A 227 -16.46 -3.51 13.97
C THR A 227 -15.42 -4.60 13.68
N PRO A 228 -14.14 -4.43 14.09
CA PRO A 228 -13.11 -5.41 13.79
C PRO A 228 -13.36 -6.79 14.41
N ASN A 229 -13.35 -7.84 13.58
CA ASN A 229 -13.34 -9.22 14.04
C ASN A 229 -11.89 -9.66 14.33
N LEU A 230 -11.43 -9.46 15.57
CA LEU A 230 -10.04 -9.72 15.96
C LEU A 230 -9.60 -11.18 15.75
N ALA A 231 -10.50 -12.15 15.91
CA ALA A 231 -10.19 -13.56 15.71
C ALA A 231 -9.95 -13.86 14.23
N TYR A 232 -10.81 -13.35 13.35
CA TYR A 232 -10.63 -13.48 11.90
C TYR A 232 -9.37 -12.75 11.43
N MET A 233 -9.19 -11.49 11.84
CA MET A 233 -7.97 -10.72 11.50
C MET A 233 -6.70 -11.48 11.85
N ARG A 234 -6.63 -12.06 13.07
CA ARG A 234 -5.47 -12.84 13.49
C ARG A 234 -5.23 -14.06 12.61
N ALA A 235 -6.27 -14.85 12.35
CA ALA A 235 -6.16 -16.05 11.50
C ALA A 235 -5.76 -15.70 10.06
N SER A 236 -6.33 -14.63 9.51
CA SER A 236 -6.00 -14.11 8.18
C SER A 236 -4.56 -13.62 8.10
N LEU A 237 -4.11 -12.84 9.09
CA LEU A 237 -2.72 -12.36 9.17
C LEU A 237 -1.71 -13.50 9.37
N ASP A 238 -2.03 -14.51 10.18
CA ASP A 238 -1.19 -15.70 10.37
C ASP A 238 -1.08 -16.49 9.04
N THR A 239 -2.19 -16.61 8.30
CA THR A 239 -2.23 -17.26 6.98
C THR A 239 -1.39 -16.52 5.94
N LEU A 240 -1.59 -15.21 5.82
CA LEU A 240 -0.82 -14.37 4.89
C LEU A 240 0.66 -14.29 5.30
N GLY A 241 0.94 -14.24 6.60
CA GLY A 241 2.28 -14.15 7.18
C GLY A 241 3.14 -15.38 6.92
N ALA A 242 2.53 -16.55 6.66
CA ALA A 242 3.24 -17.77 6.28
C ALA A 242 4.04 -17.63 4.97
N THR A 243 3.74 -16.61 4.15
CA THR A 243 4.52 -16.29 2.94
C THR A 243 5.90 -15.69 3.24
N GLY A 244 6.09 -15.14 4.44
CA GLY A 244 7.28 -14.35 4.78
C GLY A 244 7.36 -12.97 4.11
N LEU A 245 6.36 -12.59 3.30
CA LEU A 245 6.30 -11.27 2.69
C LEU A 245 5.90 -10.20 3.72
N PRO A 246 6.33 -8.93 3.53
CA PRO A 246 5.84 -7.83 4.34
C PRO A 246 4.33 -7.63 4.13
N ILE A 247 3.59 -7.51 5.24
CA ILE A 247 2.17 -7.17 5.26
C ILE A 247 2.00 -5.75 5.78
N TRP A 248 1.32 -4.90 5.02
CA TRP A 248 1.05 -3.51 5.38
C TRP A 248 -0.46 -3.31 5.48
N LEU A 249 -0.91 -2.67 6.57
CA LEU A 249 -2.26 -2.12 6.66
C LEU A 249 -2.21 -0.72 6.04
N THR A 250 -2.92 -0.51 4.94
CA THR A 250 -2.62 0.58 4.01
C THR A 250 -3.54 1.77 4.13
N GLU A 251 -4.81 1.55 4.50
CA GLU A 251 -5.89 2.56 4.43
C GLU A 251 -6.76 2.54 5.71
N LEU A 252 -6.18 2.08 6.82
CA LEU A 252 -6.89 1.81 8.07
C LEU A 252 -7.80 2.98 8.50
N ASP A 253 -9.10 2.67 8.55
CA ASP A 253 -10.11 3.42 9.28
C ASP A 253 -11.04 2.47 10.04
N VAL A 254 -11.83 3.03 10.95
CA VAL A 254 -12.82 2.29 11.71
C VAL A 254 -14.08 3.16 11.79
N LEU A 255 -15.21 2.65 11.30
CA LEU A 255 -16.49 3.34 11.40
C LEU A 255 -16.79 3.71 12.86
N SER A 256 -17.35 4.90 13.04
CA SER A 256 -17.72 5.36 14.38
C SER A 256 -18.73 4.42 15.02
N GLY A 257 -18.44 4.00 16.25
CA GLY A 257 -19.29 3.16 17.06
C GLY A 257 -19.67 3.86 18.36
N PRO A 258 -20.67 3.35 19.11
CA PRO A 258 -21.17 3.99 20.33
C PRO A 258 -20.16 4.11 21.47
N ASN A 259 -18.99 3.47 21.34
CA ASN A 259 -17.93 3.42 22.35
C ASN A 259 -16.63 4.11 21.91
N GLN A 260 -16.67 4.91 20.83
CA GLN A 260 -15.58 5.80 20.42
C GLN A 260 -15.86 7.23 20.91
#